data_AF-A0A7R9B8F0-F1
#
_entry.id   AF-A0A7R9B8F0-F1
#
_cell.length_a   1.000
_cell.length_b   1.000
_cell.length_c   1.000
_cell.angle_alpha   90.00
_cell.angle_beta   90.00
_cell.angle_gamma   90.00
#
_symmetry.space_group_name_H-M   'P 1'
#
loop_
_entity.id
_entity.type
_entity.pdbx_description
1 polymer ?
#
loop_
_entity_poly.entity_id
_entity_poly.type
_entity_poly.pdbx_seq_one_letter_code
_entity_poly.pdbx_strand_id
1 'polypeptide(L)'
;AVILAVLLEDKYTHCRKQIETEVTNFSAVVQKVFQTSAKLGIAPRLAAKYRLPAWNSFVSAVDETIHTANELVLSLIPECEGQKGLLGALLAEKLDHTYVVRIVADLVMAAGDTRSRISKADH
;
A
#
# COMPACT_ATOMS: atom_id res chain seq x y z
N ALA A 1 7.50 8.16 1.92
CA ALA A 1 8.06 9.31 1.19
C ALA A 1 8.98 8.91 0.02
N VAL A 2 9.98 8.02 0.17
CA VAL A 2 10.94 7.69 -0.92
C VAL A 2 10.29 6.96 -2.11
N ILE A 3 9.51 5.90 -1.88
CA ILE A 3 8.83 5.18 -2.99
C ILE A 3 7.86 6.10 -3.75
N LEU A 4 7.20 7.03 -3.06
CA LEU A 4 6.25 7.96 -3.70
C LEU A 4 6.96 9.05 -4.50
N ALA A 5 8.12 9.50 -4.02
CA ALA A 5 8.98 10.38 -4.79
C ALA A 5 9.50 9.69 -6.06
N VAL A 6 9.70 8.37 -6.04
CA VAL A 6 10.04 7.59 -7.26
C VAL A 6 8.81 7.38 -8.16
N LEU A 7 7.63 7.16 -7.58
CA LEU A 7 6.39 6.98 -8.33
C LEU A 7 5.97 8.24 -9.08
N LEU A 8 6.18 9.41 -8.47
CA LEU A 8 5.62 10.69 -8.90
C LEU A 8 6.66 11.71 -9.36
N GLU A 9 7.94 11.44 -9.12
CA GLU A 9 9.07 12.30 -9.47
C GLU A 9 8.81 13.77 -9.10
N ASP A 10 8.86 14.69 -10.07
CA ASP A 10 8.75 16.14 -9.89
C ASP A 10 7.41 16.59 -9.26
N LYS A 11 6.35 15.77 -9.38
CA LYS A 11 5.02 16.04 -8.83
C LYS A 11 4.89 15.74 -7.34
N TYR A 12 5.83 15.01 -6.76
CA TYR A 12 5.80 14.70 -5.32
C TYR A 12 5.71 15.99 -4.49
N THR A 13 6.40 17.05 -4.89
CA THR A 13 6.41 18.35 -4.19
C THR A 13 5.07 19.08 -4.27
N HIS A 14 4.36 18.95 -5.40
CA HIS A 14 3.10 19.66 -5.65
C HIS A 14 1.91 18.98 -4.95
N CYS A 15 1.88 17.65 -4.95
CA CYS A 15 0.81 16.87 -4.33
C CYS A 15 1.18 16.38 -2.91
N ARG A 16 2.33 16.85 -2.38
CA ARG A 16 2.97 16.34 -1.16
C ARG A 16 2.01 16.19 0.02
N LYS A 17 1.24 17.25 0.33
CA LYS A 17 0.34 17.25 1.49
C LYS A 17 -0.77 16.20 1.36
N GLN A 18 -1.41 16.14 0.20
CA GLN A 18 -2.50 15.18 -0.04
C GLN A 18 -1.97 13.75 -0.05
N ILE A 19 -0.83 13.52 -0.71
CA ILE A 19 -0.17 12.21 -0.75
C ILE A 19 0.30 11.77 0.63
N GLU A 20 0.89 12.67 1.42
CA GLU A 20 1.35 12.33 2.77
C GLU A 20 0.19 11.89 3.67
N THR A 21 -0.99 12.51 3.54
CA THR A 21 -2.20 12.07 4.25
C THR A 21 -2.66 10.70 3.79
N GLU A 22 -2.82 10.47 2.48
CA GLU A 22 -3.25 9.16 1.96
C GLU A 22 -2.27 8.05 2.31
N VAL A 23 -0.98 8.35 2.32
CA VAL A 23 0.09 7.40 2.65
C VAL A 23 0.14 7.11 4.15
N THR A 24 -0.17 8.10 4.97
CA THR A 24 -0.32 7.89 6.41
C THR A 24 -1.51 6.99 6.70
N ASN A 25 -2.65 7.22 6.04
CA ASN A 25 -3.83 6.37 6.12
C ASN A 25 -3.49 4.95 5.66
N PHE A 26 -2.88 4.82 4.49
CA PHE A 26 -2.44 3.55 3.94
C PHE A 26 -1.48 2.79 4.88
N SER A 27 -0.50 3.49 5.45
CA SER A 27 0.44 2.89 6.41
C SER A 27 -0.25 2.37 7.67
N ALA A 28 -1.33 3.03 8.14
CA ALA A 28 -2.10 2.56 9.28
C ALA A 28 -2.85 1.26 8.95
N VAL A 29 -3.39 1.13 7.74
CA VAL A 29 -4.07 -0.10 7.29
C VAL A 29 -3.06 -1.25 7.13
N VAL A 30 -1.89 -1.00 6.54
CA VAL A 30 -0.79 -1.99 6.47
C VAL A 30 -0.36 -2.44 7.86
N GLN A 31 -0.24 -1.51 8.82
CA GLN A 31 0.08 -1.85 10.21
C GLN A 31 -0.98 -2.77 10.84
N LYS A 32 -2.26 -2.58 10.50
CA LYS A 32 -3.37 -3.43 10.94
C LYS A 32 -3.23 -4.86 10.40
N VAL A 33 -2.74 -5.06 9.17
CA VAL A 33 -2.43 -6.39 8.62
C VAL A 33 -1.37 -7.09 9.48
N PHE A 34 -0.28 -6.40 9.83
CA PHE A 34 0.74 -6.98 10.69
C PHE A 34 0.22 -7.33 12.09
N GLN A 35 -0.55 -6.43 12.72
CA GLN A 35 -1.14 -6.68 14.03
C GLN A 35 -2.11 -7.86 14.03
N THR A 36 -2.95 -7.97 13.00
CA THR A 36 -3.92 -9.07 12.87
C THR A 36 -3.24 -10.38 12.50
N SER A 37 -2.20 -10.35 11.67
CA SER A 37 -1.38 -11.54 11.36
C SER A 37 -0.65 -12.09 12.59
N ALA A 38 -0.12 -11.22 13.46
CA ALA A 38 0.54 -11.64 14.71
C ALA A 38 -0.44 -12.37 15.66
N LYS A 39 -1.72 -12.00 15.66
CA LYS A 39 -2.78 -12.65 16.45
C LYS A 39 -3.15 -14.05 15.93
N LEU A 40 -2.80 -14.40 14.69
CA LEU A 40 -3.00 -15.76 14.17
C LEU A 40 -2.01 -16.78 14.74
N GLY A 41 -0.87 -16.31 15.27
CA GLY A 41 0.10 -17.13 16.00
C GLY A 41 0.53 -18.39 15.25
N ILE A 42 0.68 -19.50 15.97
CA ILE A 42 1.27 -20.76 15.47
C ILE A 42 0.26 -21.60 14.64
N ALA A 43 -1.03 -21.27 14.67
CA ALA A 43 -2.09 -22.08 14.06
C ALA A 43 -3.00 -21.33 13.06
N PRO A 44 -2.44 -20.62 12.07
CA PRO A 44 -3.23 -19.85 11.09
C PRO A 44 -4.17 -20.74 10.27
N ARG A 45 -3.75 -21.97 9.94
CA ARG A 45 -4.59 -22.92 9.18
C ARG A 45 -5.84 -23.35 9.94
N LEU A 46 -5.75 -23.49 11.26
CA LEU A 46 -6.91 -23.82 12.10
C LEU A 46 -7.81 -22.59 12.26
N ALA A 47 -7.23 -21.41 12.47
CA ALA A 47 -7.98 -20.16 12.53
C ALA A 47 -8.78 -19.90 11.24
N ALA A 48 -8.18 -20.18 10.08
CA ALA A 48 -8.85 -20.12 8.78
C ALA A 48 -9.96 -21.16 8.64
N LYS A 49 -9.66 -22.42 8.96
CA LYS A 49 -10.60 -23.54 8.82
C LYS A 49 -11.87 -23.34 9.64
N TYR A 50 -11.74 -22.79 10.86
CA TYR A 50 -12.88 -22.52 11.74
C TYR A 50 -13.40 -21.08 11.66
N ARG A 51 -12.89 -20.27 10.72
CA ARG A 51 -13.26 -18.85 10.53
C ARG A 51 -13.25 -18.05 11.84
N LEU A 52 -12.21 -18.28 12.65
CA LEU A 52 -12.09 -17.62 13.95
C LEU A 52 -12.03 -16.09 13.76
N PRO A 53 -12.45 -15.29 14.77
CA PRO A 53 -12.46 -13.84 14.65
C PRO A 53 -11.12 -13.24 14.23
N ALA A 54 -10.00 -13.78 14.72
CA ALA A 54 -8.66 -13.35 14.33
C ALA A 54 -8.37 -13.53 12.82
N TRP A 55 -8.89 -14.60 12.21
CA TRP A 55 -8.77 -14.83 10.77
C TRP A 55 -9.61 -13.83 9.97
N ASN A 56 -10.86 -13.62 10.36
CA ASN A 56 -11.74 -12.67 9.67
C ASN A 56 -11.19 -11.24 9.78
N SER A 57 -10.65 -10.85 10.94
CA SER A 57 -9.98 -9.55 11.11
C SER A 57 -8.73 -9.40 10.25
N PHE A 58 -7.95 -10.47 10.08
CA PHE A 58 -6.79 -10.47 9.18
C PHE A 58 -7.21 -10.31 7.72
N VAL A 59 -8.15 -11.12 7.23
CA VAL A 59 -8.66 -11.02 5.86
C VAL A 59 -9.23 -9.62 5.60
N SER A 60 -10.04 -9.10 6.51
CA SER A 60 -10.61 -7.76 6.38
C SER A 60 -9.54 -6.65 6.34
N ALA A 61 -8.44 -6.79 7.10
CA ALA A 61 -7.34 -5.82 7.05
C ALA A 61 -6.57 -5.89 5.73
N VAL A 62 -6.39 -7.09 5.16
CA VAL A 62 -5.77 -7.27 3.84
C VAL A 62 -6.65 -6.68 2.75
N ASP A 63 -7.95 -6.95 2.78
CA ASP A 63 -8.92 -6.40 1.82
C ASP A 63 -8.96 -4.87 1.88
N GLU A 64 -8.97 -4.30 3.09
CA GLU A 64 -8.89 -2.85 3.32
C GLU A 64 -7.59 -2.27 2.75
N THR A 65 -6.46 -2.97 2.92
CA THR A 65 -5.15 -2.53 2.37
C THR A 65 -5.19 -2.46 0.84
N ILE A 66 -5.70 -3.51 0.20
CA ILE A 66 -5.81 -3.56 -1.27
C ILE A 66 -6.74 -2.44 -1.75
N HIS A 67 -7.87 -2.23 -1.07
CA HIS A 67 -8.81 -1.18 -1.42
C HIS A 67 -8.19 0.21 -1.32
N THR A 68 -7.56 0.56 -0.18
CA THR A 68 -6.92 1.86 0.02
C THR A 68 -5.74 2.07 -0.93
N ALA A 69 -4.96 1.03 -1.25
CA ALA A 69 -3.91 1.15 -2.26
C ALA A 69 -4.50 1.48 -3.64
N ASN A 70 -5.59 0.82 -4.01
CA ASN A 70 -6.25 1.06 -5.29
C ASN A 70 -6.78 2.49 -5.39
N GLU A 71 -7.46 2.97 -4.35
CA GLU A 71 -7.97 4.36 -4.31
C GLU A 71 -6.83 5.38 -4.40
N LEU A 72 -5.74 5.15 -3.67
CA LEU A 72 -4.54 5.99 -3.75
C LEU A 72 -4.00 6.04 -5.18
N VAL A 73 -3.78 4.89 -5.82
CA VAL A 73 -3.22 4.89 -7.19
C VAL A 73 -4.19 5.53 -8.19
N LEU A 74 -5.48 5.22 -8.11
CA LEU A 74 -6.49 5.84 -8.97
C LEU A 74 -6.54 7.37 -8.81
N SER A 75 -6.35 7.88 -7.59
CA SER A 75 -6.27 9.33 -7.34
C SER A 75 -5.02 9.98 -7.96
N LEU A 76 -3.95 9.21 -8.19
CA LEU A 76 -2.68 9.70 -8.72
C LEU A 76 -2.59 9.61 -10.25
N ILE A 77 -3.37 8.73 -10.90
CA ILE A 77 -3.34 8.53 -12.35
C ILE A 77 -3.57 9.84 -13.13
N PRO A 78 -4.60 10.66 -12.85
CA PRO A 78 -4.83 11.91 -13.59
C PRO A 78 -3.67 12.90 -13.52
N GLU A 79 -2.90 12.87 -12.44
CA GLU A 79 -1.73 13.74 -12.23
C GLU A 79 -0.46 13.23 -12.91
N CYS A 80 -0.46 11.97 -13.37
CA CYS A 80 0.72 11.24 -13.87
C CYS A 80 0.63 10.81 -15.34
N GLU A 81 -0.52 10.94 -15.99
CA GLU A 81 -0.66 10.63 -17.41
C GLU A 81 0.23 11.53 -18.28
N GLY A 82 1.06 10.90 -19.13
CA GLY A 82 1.99 11.61 -20.03
C GLY A 82 3.19 12.25 -19.34
N GLN A 83 3.45 11.93 -18.06
CA GLN A 83 4.50 12.54 -17.24
C GLN A 83 5.71 11.59 -17.06
N LYS A 84 6.82 12.17 -16.55
CA LYS A 84 7.98 11.41 -16.08
C LYS A 84 7.74 10.89 -14.66
N GLY A 85 8.20 9.68 -14.38
CA GLY A 85 7.97 8.96 -13.12
C GLY A 85 7.52 7.51 -13.35
N LEU A 86 7.70 6.64 -12.36
CA LEU A 86 7.40 5.21 -12.53
C LEU A 86 5.92 4.95 -12.83
N LEU A 87 4.99 5.71 -12.22
CA LEU A 87 3.56 5.56 -12.51
C LEU A 87 3.24 6.00 -13.95
N GLY A 88 3.79 7.12 -14.42
CA GLY A 88 3.64 7.57 -15.80
C GLY A 88 4.21 6.58 -16.81
N ALA A 89 5.37 5.98 -16.51
CA ALA A 89 5.97 4.93 -17.33
C ALA A 89 5.10 3.67 -17.41
N LEU A 90 4.54 3.22 -16.27
CA LEU A 90 3.64 2.07 -16.23
C LEU A 90 2.33 2.31 -16.99
N LEU A 91 1.78 3.53 -16.93
CA LEU A 91 0.59 3.91 -17.69
C LEU A 91 0.87 3.96 -19.22
N ALA A 92 2.11 4.26 -19.62
CA ALA A 92 2.51 4.27 -21.03
C ALA A 92 2.63 2.86 -21.66
N GLU A 93 2.84 1.81 -20.85
CA GLU A 93 3.06 0.43 -21.30
C GLU A 93 1.79 -0.29 -21.82
N LYS A 94 0.67 0.43 -22.06
CA LYS A 94 -0.64 -0.13 -22.46
C LYS A 94 -1.10 -1.29 -21.56
N LEU A 95 -0.64 -1.32 -20.31
CA LEU A 95 -1.12 -2.24 -19.30
C LEU A 95 -2.54 -1.85 -18.90
N ASP A 96 -3.37 -2.83 -18.57
CA ASP A 96 -4.65 -2.54 -17.92
C ASP A 96 -4.38 -1.81 -16.60
N HIS A 97 -5.14 -0.75 -16.33
CA HIS A 97 -4.99 0.05 -15.11
C HIS A 97 -5.03 -0.79 -13.84
N THR A 98 -5.74 -1.93 -13.85
CA THR A 98 -5.79 -2.90 -12.74
C THR A 98 -4.40 -3.50 -12.44
N TYR A 99 -3.59 -3.77 -13.46
CA TYR A 99 -2.22 -4.26 -13.28
C TYR A 99 -1.29 -3.17 -12.75
N VAL A 100 -1.40 -1.94 -13.30
CA VAL A 100 -0.63 -0.79 -12.82
C VAL A 100 -0.91 -0.54 -11.34
N VAL A 101 -2.18 -0.55 -10.97
CA VAL A 101 -2.64 -0.40 -9.59
C VAL A 101 -2.05 -1.48 -8.69
N ARG A 102 -2.08 -2.76 -9.09
CA ARG A 102 -1.48 -3.86 -8.31
C ARG A 102 0.03 -3.70 -8.11
N ILE A 103 0.77 -3.35 -9.17
CA ILE A 103 2.22 -3.17 -9.10
C ILE A 103 2.58 -2.05 -8.12
N VAL A 104 1.87 -0.92 -8.21
CA VAL A 104 2.12 0.22 -7.32
C VAL A 104 1.69 -0.09 -5.89
N ALA A 105 0.55 -0.75 -5.69
CA ALA A 105 0.09 -1.21 -4.38
C ALA A 105 1.15 -2.11 -3.71
N ASP A 106 1.66 -3.12 -4.42
CA ASP A 106 2.70 -4.02 -3.92
C ASP A 106 3.99 -3.27 -3.57
N LEU A 107 4.40 -2.30 -4.39
CA LEU A 107 5.58 -1.48 -4.14
C LEU A 107 5.42 -0.60 -2.89
N VAL A 108 4.24 0.01 -2.70
CA VAL A 108 3.94 0.83 -1.52
C VAL A 108 3.84 -0.05 -0.27
N MET A 109 3.24 -1.24 -0.35
CA MET A 109 3.19 -2.22 0.75
C MET A 109 4.58 -2.66 1.18
N ALA A 110 5.44 -3.05 0.23
CA ALA A 110 6.81 -3.48 0.50
C ALA A 110 7.66 -2.36 1.16
N ALA A 111 7.44 -1.12 0.75
CA ALA A 111 8.09 0.06 1.34
C ALA A 111 7.55 0.44 2.72
N GLY A 112 6.25 0.22 2.97
CA GLY A 112 5.60 0.48 4.24
C GLY A 112 6.11 -0.45 5.36
N ASP A 113 6.24 -1.75 5.06
CA ASP A 113 6.76 -2.75 6.01
C ASP A 113 8.19 -2.44 6.45
N THR A 114 9.07 -2.07 5.51
CA THR A 114 10.47 -1.78 5.83
C THR A 114 10.64 -0.50 6.66
N ARG A 115 9.86 0.56 6.43
CA ARG A 115 9.96 1.80 7.22
C ARG A 115 9.41 1.68 8.64
N SER A 116 8.28 1.01 8.81
CA SER A 116 7.68 0.84 10.15
C SER A 116 8.62 0.05 11.07
N ARG A 117 9.38 -0.90 10.50
CA ARG A 117 10.36 -1.71 11.23
C ARG A 117 11.66 -0.97 11.52
N ILE A 118 12.17 -0.16 10.59
CA ILE A 118 13.40 0.63 10.80
C ILE A 118 13.19 1.74 11.84
N SER A 119 12.03 2.42 11.83
CA SER A 119 11.74 3.48 12.82
C SER A 119 11.60 2.98 14.27
N LYS A 120 11.39 1.68 14.47
CA LYS A 120 11.30 1.06 15.81
C LYS A 120 12.63 0.48 16.31
N ALA A 121 13.68 0.44 15.47
CA ALA A 121 14.98 -0.08 15.85
C ALA A 121 15.87 0.98 16.55
N ASP A 122 15.46 2.24 16.56
CA ASP A 122 16.20 3.37 17.15
C ASP A 122 15.75 3.72 18.59
N HIS A 123 15.07 2.83 19.31
CA HIS A 123 14.74 2.98 20.74
C HIS A 123 15.20 1.77 21.56
#